data_AF-A0A8X7SS93-F1
#
_entry.id   AF-A0A8X7SS93-F1
#
_cell.length_a   1.000
_cell.length_b   1.000
_cell.length_c   1.000
_cell.angle_alpha   90.00
_cell.angle_beta   90.00
_cell.angle_gamma   90.00
#
_symmetry.space_group_name_H-M   'P 1'
#
loop_
_entity.id
_entity.type
_entity.pdbx_description
1 polymer ?
#
loop_
_entity_poly.entity_id
_entity_poly.type
_entity_poly.pdbx_seq_one_letter_code
_entity_poly.pdbx_strand_id
1 'polypeptide(L)'
;MLEVIGAGASSTTKQDWHSLYKESPMATQLQHDLEGIAKESSAREVRPEDEKRGSRQYAVGTMTQLRLVIGRQLTFQHRNVTYMDAKIGLNLLAGLFIGSSFWAQGQNLSVASLQNKLFAVFMALVISTSLAQQLQPVIINLRSLYEVRERPSKMYSWPVAVTAYLIGEVPWNLIGSTLFWAPWFWMIRFPGGQRAVFNWGLIQIFSLYWSTFATALAVISPNPLIASVLFSTFFSFVIIFCGVVQPPPQLPYFWRVWMFPLSPFTYLVETLVGNAVTGIPVRCTQSELNILQPPQGQSCDQYLGGFSTSLDTLNSGGAVTAIDSGYFQTLSNGQCGYCQFRDGDQFLASVQLDASLRYRDIGILLAYVIFNVFLAYSLFFLFRIGFKSSKAPKVKGKVGAAPISATGQDHVKEETPDKRAVESQ
;
A
#
# COMPACT_ATOMS: atom_id res chain seq x y z
N MET A 1 -47.66 31.01 1.74
CA MET A 1 -47.05 30.39 2.94
C MET A 1 -45.86 31.23 3.43
N LEU A 2 -44.82 31.46 2.62
CA LEU A 2 -43.64 32.27 3.01
C LEU A 2 -43.93 33.73 3.44
N GLU A 3 -44.91 34.40 2.84
CA GLU A 3 -45.34 35.75 3.25
C GLU A 3 -45.98 35.78 4.66
N VAL A 4 -46.65 34.69 5.05
CA VAL A 4 -47.37 34.56 6.34
C VAL A 4 -46.39 34.28 7.49
N ILE A 5 -45.34 33.51 7.25
CA ILE A 5 -44.28 33.18 8.24
C ILE A 5 -43.17 34.24 8.34
N GLY A 6 -43.26 35.34 7.57
CA GLY A 6 -42.27 36.43 7.64
C GLY A 6 -40.89 36.09 7.05
N ALA A 7 -40.81 35.09 6.17
CA ALA A 7 -39.57 34.65 5.54
C ALA A 7 -39.36 35.25 4.13
N GLY A 8 -40.25 36.14 3.69
CA GLY A 8 -40.13 36.88 2.44
C GLY A 8 -39.32 38.16 2.60
N ALA A 9 -38.63 38.60 1.54
CA ALA A 9 -37.73 39.77 1.56
C ALA A 9 -38.38 41.10 2.00
N SER A 10 -39.72 41.19 2.03
CA SER A 10 -40.47 42.39 2.41
C SER A 10 -41.45 42.19 3.58
N SER A 11 -41.53 41.01 4.21
CA SER A 11 -42.47 40.77 5.31
C SER A 11 -41.77 40.44 6.62
N THR A 12 -41.79 41.38 7.57
CA THR A 12 -41.37 41.14 8.96
C THR A 12 -42.60 40.80 9.79
N THR A 13 -42.72 39.56 10.26
CA THR A 13 -43.77 39.16 11.21
C THR A 13 -43.47 39.69 12.60
N LYS A 14 -44.42 40.41 13.20
CA LYS A 14 -44.31 40.97 14.58
C LYS A 14 -44.50 39.92 15.69
N GLN A 15 -45.01 38.74 15.35
CA GLN A 15 -45.33 37.68 16.31
C GLN A 15 -44.30 36.55 16.22
N ASP A 16 -43.86 36.08 17.39
CA ASP A 16 -43.01 34.90 17.49
C ASP A 16 -43.87 33.63 17.33
N TRP A 17 -43.74 32.97 16.17
CA TRP A 17 -44.46 31.73 15.86
C TRP A 17 -44.13 30.61 16.84
N HIS A 18 -42.95 30.62 17.47
CA HIS A 18 -42.57 29.61 18.44
C HIS A 18 -43.31 29.78 19.77
N SER A 19 -43.48 31.01 20.27
CA SER A 19 -44.30 31.24 21.48
C SER A 19 -45.78 30.93 21.23
N LEU A 20 -46.29 31.32 20.06
CA LEU A 20 -47.68 31.10 19.66
C LEU A 20 -48.01 29.60 19.50
N TYR A 21 -47.06 28.80 19.00
CA TYR A 21 -47.20 27.34 18.97
C TYR A 21 -47.21 26.75 20.38
N LYS A 22 -46.32 27.19 21.28
CA LYS A 22 -46.29 26.69 22.67
C LYS A 22 -47.57 26.96 23.44
N GLU A 23 -48.22 28.09 23.20
CA GLU A 23 -49.50 28.46 23.81
C GLU A 23 -50.69 27.75 23.14
N SER A 24 -50.49 27.12 21.98
CA SER A 24 -51.56 26.48 21.24
C SER A 24 -52.03 25.16 21.89
N PRO A 25 -53.29 24.78 21.69
CA PRO A 25 -53.80 23.48 22.14
C PRO A 25 -53.06 22.30 21.47
N MET A 26 -52.47 22.50 20.28
CA MET A 26 -51.70 21.46 19.58
C MET A 26 -50.40 21.10 20.31
N ALA A 27 -49.70 22.08 20.87
CA ALA A 27 -48.50 21.79 21.67
C ALA A 27 -48.84 21.05 22.96
N THR A 28 -49.96 21.42 23.60
CA THR A 28 -50.45 20.72 24.80
C THR A 28 -50.84 19.27 24.47
N GLN A 29 -51.51 19.05 23.33
CA GLN A 29 -51.87 17.71 22.86
C GLN A 29 -50.63 16.87 22.51
N LEU A 30 -49.65 17.44 21.81
CA LEU A 30 -48.37 16.77 21.53
C LEU A 30 -47.64 16.37 22.82
N GLN A 31 -47.62 17.25 23.81
CA GLN A 31 -47.01 16.97 25.12
C GLN A 31 -47.70 15.79 25.80
N HIS A 32 -49.04 15.78 25.80
CA HIS A 32 -49.84 14.69 26.36
C HIS A 32 -49.62 13.36 25.61
N ASP A 33 -49.55 13.38 24.29
CA ASP A 33 -49.27 12.19 23.46
C ASP A 33 -47.86 11.64 23.74
N LEU A 34 -46.85 12.51 23.86
CA LEU A 34 -45.48 12.12 24.21
C LEU A 34 -45.39 11.49 25.60
N GLU A 35 -46.08 12.08 26.59
CA GLU A 35 -46.16 11.51 27.94
C GLU A 35 -46.89 10.16 27.96
N GLY A 36 -47.94 10.01 27.14
CA GLY A 36 -48.64 8.74 26.93
C GLY A 36 -47.71 7.65 26.41
N ILE A 37 -46.97 7.94 25.33
CA ILE A 37 -46.00 7.02 24.73
C ILE A 37 -44.86 6.68 25.71
N ALA A 38 -44.39 7.65 26.50
CA ALA A 38 -43.35 7.42 27.51
C ALA A 38 -43.83 6.49 28.64
N LYS A 39 -45.07 6.64 29.10
CA LYS A 39 -45.67 5.74 30.10
C LYS A 39 -45.92 4.34 29.53
N GLU A 40 -46.41 4.24 28.31
CA GLU A 40 -46.65 2.96 27.65
C GLU A 40 -45.35 2.19 27.39
N SER A 41 -44.30 2.88 26.93
CA SER A 41 -42.99 2.27 26.69
C SER A 41 -42.27 1.83 27.96
N SER A 42 -42.48 2.51 29.09
CA SER A 42 -41.89 2.13 30.38
C SER A 42 -42.66 1.01 31.09
N ALA A 43 -43.97 0.90 30.86
CA ALA A 43 -44.81 -0.17 31.40
C ALA A 43 -44.73 -1.48 30.58
N ARG A 44 -44.24 -1.42 29.33
CA ARG A 44 -44.12 -2.59 28.47
C ARG A 44 -42.92 -3.44 28.88
N GLU A 45 -43.17 -4.62 29.46
CA GLU A 45 -42.14 -5.64 29.66
C GLU A 45 -41.54 -6.03 28.30
N VAL A 46 -40.27 -5.68 28.11
CA VAL A 46 -39.52 -6.04 26.91
C VAL A 46 -39.18 -7.52 27.01
N ARG A 47 -39.62 -8.32 26.03
CA ARG A 47 -39.22 -9.73 25.97
C ARG A 47 -37.69 -9.79 25.91
N PRO A 48 -37.02 -10.73 26.59
CA PRO A 48 -35.55 -10.81 26.61
C PRO A 48 -34.95 -10.99 25.20
N GLU A 49 -35.73 -11.50 24.24
CA GLU A 49 -35.35 -11.58 22.83
C GLU A 49 -35.36 -10.22 22.13
N ASP A 50 -36.34 -9.38 22.41
CA ASP A 50 -36.47 -8.02 21.87
C ASP A 50 -35.44 -7.09 22.50
N GLU A 51 -35.05 -7.31 23.76
CA GLU A 51 -33.97 -6.60 24.45
C GLU A 51 -32.60 -6.95 23.83
N LYS A 52 -32.36 -8.24 23.55
CA LYS A 52 -31.18 -8.70 22.81
C LYS A 52 -31.15 -8.19 21.37
N ARG A 53 -32.30 -7.92 20.75
CA ARG A 53 -32.39 -7.37 19.39
C ARG A 53 -32.20 -5.85 19.38
N GLY A 54 -32.75 -5.13 20.36
CA GLY A 54 -32.62 -3.69 20.52
C GLY A 54 -31.22 -3.24 20.98
N SER A 55 -30.49 -4.09 21.69
CA SER A 55 -29.11 -3.83 22.14
C SER A 55 -28.04 -4.08 21.06
N ARG A 56 -28.37 -4.76 19.96
CA ARG A 56 -27.42 -5.03 18.87
C ARG A 56 -27.23 -3.80 17.99
N GLN A 57 -25.97 -3.39 17.81
CA GLN A 57 -25.62 -2.30 16.90
C GLN A 57 -25.87 -2.64 15.42
N TYR A 58 -25.85 -3.93 15.06
CA TYR A 58 -26.00 -4.41 13.69
C TYR A 58 -26.98 -5.59 13.62
N ALA A 59 -27.69 -5.73 12.50
CA ALA A 59 -28.75 -6.73 12.32
C ALA A 59 -28.23 -8.19 12.30
N VAL A 60 -27.02 -8.43 11.78
CA VAL A 60 -26.42 -9.76 11.64
C VAL A 60 -25.01 -9.80 12.22
N GLY A 61 -24.50 -11.00 12.54
CA GLY A 61 -23.16 -11.21 13.08
C GLY A 61 -22.03 -10.85 12.11
N THR A 62 -20.86 -10.47 12.64
CA THR A 62 -19.72 -9.93 11.89
C THR A 62 -19.22 -10.85 10.77
N MET A 63 -19.20 -12.17 10.98
CA MET A 63 -18.76 -13.12 9.96
C MET A 63 -19.70 -13.15 8.74
N THR A 64 -21.01 -13.07 8.98
CA THR A 64 -22.02 -12.99 7.92
C THR A 64 -21.90 -11.67 7.16
N GLN A 65 -21.69 -10.55 7.87
CA GLN A 65 -21.39 -9.25 7.23
C GLN A 65 -20.17 -9.37 6.33
N LEU A 66 -19.10 -9.96 6.84
CA LEU A 66 -17.84 -10.09 6.12
C LEU A 66 -18.00 -10.88 4.81
N ARG A 67 -18.63 -12.06 4.87
CA ARG A 67 -18.88 -12.88 3.67
C ARG A 67 -19.70 -12.14 2.62
N LEU A 68 -20.76 -11.44 3.03
CA LEU A 68 -21.62 -10.69 2.11
C LEU A 68 -20.90 -9.50 1.49
N VAL A 69 -20.15 -8.73 2.28
CA VAL A 69 -19.44 -7.54 1.79
C VAL A 69 -18.26 -7.93 0.90
N ILE A 70 -17.52 -9.00 1.22
CA ILE A 70 -16.48 -9.54 0.33
C ILE A 70 -17.08 -10.05 -0.97
N GLY A 71 -18.15 -10.85 -0.91
CA GLY A 71 -18.82 -11.36 -2.13
C GLY A 71 -19.33 -10.23 -3.02
N ARG A 72 -19.87 -9.18 -2.42
CA ARG A 72 -20.26 -7.95 -3.13
C ARG A 72 -19.06 -7.25 -3.76
N GLN A 73 -17.96 -7.10 -3.02
CA GLN A 73 -16.75 -6.45 -3.51
C GLN A 73 -16.16 -7.19 -4.72
N LEU A 74 -16.07 -8.52 -4.66
CA LEU A 74 -15.59 -9.34 -5.76
C LEU A 74 -16.50 -9.20 -7.00
N THR A 75 -17.81 -9.21 -6.79
CA THR A 75 -18.79 -9.02 -7.87
C THR A 75 -18.67 -7.62 -8.48
N PHE A 76 -18.49 -6.59 -7.65
CA PHE A 76 -18.29 -5.21 -8.09
C PHE A 76 -17.04 -5.08 -8.96
N GLN A 77 -15.91 -5.64 -8.52
CA GLN A 77 -14.67 -5.59 -9.29
C GLN A 77 -14.76 -6.36 -10.60
N HIS A 78 -15.36 -7.56 -10.59
CA HIS A 78 -15.59 -8.33 -11.81
C HIS A 78 -16.43 -7.56 -12.84
N ARG A 79 -17.45 -6.81 -12.38
CA ARG A 79 -18.31 -6.01 -13.27
C ARG A 79 -17.68 -4.68 -13.69
N ASN A 80 -16.66 -4.21 -12.99
CA ASN A 80 -15.92 -3.00 -13.35
C ASN A 80 -14.86 -3.33 -14.41
N VAL A 81 -15.34 -3.57 -15.64
CA VAL A 81 -14.52 -3.98 -16.79
C VAL A 81 -13.41 -2.97 -17.07
N THR A 82 -13.69 -1.66 -16.97
CA THR A 82 -12.68 -0.61 -17.19
C THR A 82 -11.50 -0.71 -16.24
N TYR A 83 -11.76 -0.96 -14.95
CA TYR A 83 -10.69 -1.16 -13.97
C TYR A 83 -9.95 -2.48 -14.20
N MET A 84 -10.69 -3.56 -14.46
CA MET A 84 -10.10 -4.89 -14.59
C MET A 84 -9.24 -5.02 -15.84
N ASP A 85 -9.73 -4.54 -16.99
CA ASP A 85 -9.00 -4.56 -18.25
C ASP A 85 -7.74 -3.68 -18.19
N ALA A 86 -7.81 -2.50 -17.57
CA ALA A 86 -6.65 -1.65 -17.38
C ALA A 86 -5.58 -2.31 -16.49
N LYS A 87 -6.01 -3.02 -15.43
CA LYS A 87 -5.12 -3.71 -14.50
C LYS A 87 -4.47 -4.94 -15.14
N ILE A 88 -5.25 -5.77 -15.81
CA ILE A 88 -4.77 -6.97 -16.50
C ILE A 88 -3.90 -6.58 -17.70
N GLY A 89 -4.34 -5.62 -18.50
CA GLY A 89 -3.62 -5.08 -19.63
C GLY A 89 -2.27 -4.49 -19.22
N LEU A 90 -2.22 -3.71 -18.14
CA LEU A 90 -0.97 -3.16 -17.62
C LEU A 90 0.00 -4.27 -17.18
N ASN A 91 -0.46 -5.28 -16.44
CA ASN A 91 0.42 -6.39 -16.02
C ASN A 91 0.97 -7.16 -17.23
N LEU A 92 0.13 -7.49 -18.19
CA LEU A 92 0.53 -8.25 -19.38
C LEU A 92 1.48 -7.45 -20.27
N LEU A 93 1.12 -6.21 -20.62
CA LEU A 93 1.93 -5.36 -21.48
C LEU A 93 3.26 -4.99 -20.83
N ALA A 94 3.27 -4.70 -19.52
CA ALA A 94 4.50 -4.40 -18.82
C ALA A 94 5.40 -5.64 -18.69
N GLY A 95 4.82 -6.83 -18.47
CA GLY A 95 5.57 -8.09 -18.45
C GLY A 95 6.22 -8.40 -19.80
N LEU A 96 5.48 -8.20 -20.91
CA LEU A 96 6.01 -8.34 -22.27
C LEU A 96 7.07 -7.28 -22.59
N PHE A 97 6.82 -6.01 -22.24
CA PHE A 97 7.73 -4.91 -22.52
C PHE A 97 9.06 -5.03 -21.77
N ILE A 98 9.01 -5.30 -20.46
CA ILE A 98 10.24 -5.49 -19.67
C ILE A 98 10.93 -6.80 -20.06
N GLY A 99 10.16 -7.88 -20.23
CA GLY A 99 10.70 -9.17 -20.64
C GLY A 99 11.44 -9.11 -21.99
N SER A 100 10.87 -8.41 -22.96
CA SER A 100 11.49 -8.20 -24.28
C SER A 100 12.69 -7.24 -24.23
N SER A 101 12.67 -6.22 -23.38
CA SER A 101 13.80 -5.29 -23.23
C SER A 101 15.07 -5.98 -22.74
N PHE A 102 14.93 -7.01 -21.90
CA PHE A 102 16.04 -7.81 -21.37
C PHE A 102 16.11 -9.22 -21.98
N TRP A 103 15.77 -9.33 -23.27
CA TRP A 103 15.65 -10.60 -23.97
C TRP A 103 16.89 -11.50 -23.82
N ALA A 104 16.66 -12.74 -23.38
CA ALA A 104 17.66 -13.80 -23.22
C ALA A 104 18.89 -13.45 -22.36
N GLN A 105 18.85 -12.36 -21.59
CA GLN A 105 19.97 -11.96 -20.73
C GLN A 105 20.23 -12.97 -19.60
N GLY A 106 19.23 -13.75 -19.20
CA GLY A 106 19.32 -14.81 -18.19
C GLY A 106 20.34 -15.90 -18.50
N GLN A 107 20.55 -16.24 -19.78
CA GLN A 107 21.48 -17.28 -20.23
C GLN A 107 22.92 -16.79 -20.36
N ASN A 108 23.12 -15.49 -20.51
CA ASN A 108 24.45 -14.91 -20.62
C ASN A 108 25.16 -14.98 -19.25
N LEU A 109 26.48 -15.19 -19.31
CA LEU A 109 27.35 -15.32 -18.15
C LEU A 109 28.25 -14.08 -17.96
N SER A 110 28.09 -13.06 -18.80
CA SER A 110 28.91 -11.85 -18.78
C SER A 110 28.60 -10.96 -17.57
N VAL A 111 29.53 -10.09 -17.19
CA VAL A 111 29.30 -9.15 -16.07
C VAL A 111 28.15 -8.19 -16.39
N ALA A 112 28.07 -7.70 -17.63
CA ALA A 112 26.97 -6.87 -18.10
C ALA A 112 25.62 -7.61 -18.01
N SER A 113 25.60 -8.92 -18.26
CA SER A 113 24.37 -9.73 -18.11
C SER A 113 23.88 -9.79 -16.66
N LEU A 114 24.77 -9.89 -15.66
CA LEU A 114 24.37 -9.86 -14.26
C LEU A 114 23.73 -8.52 -13.88
N GLN A 115 24.31 -7.42 -14.35
CA GLN A 115 23.74 -6.09 -14.18
C GLN A 115 22.37 -5.96 -14.89
N ASN A 116 22.23 -6.52 -16.10
CA ASN A 116 20.94 -6.57 -16.80
C ASN A 116 19.89 -7.39 -16.04
N LYS A 117 20.26 -8.50 -15.40
CA LYS A 117 19.35 -9.29 -14.54
C LYS A 117 18.88 -8.47 -13.33
N LEU A 118 19.79 -7.74 -12.69
CA LEU A 118 19.48 -6.82 -11.59
C LEU A 118 18.49 -5.72 -12.03
N PHE A 119 18.75 -5.08 -13.17
CA PHE A 119 17.87 -4.05 -13.72
C PHE A 119 16.51 -4.58 -14.17
N ALA A 120 16.44 -5.79 -14.71
CA ALA A 120 15.18 -6.41 -15.09
C ALA A 120 14.26 -6.64 -13.87
N VAL A 121 14.83 -7.03 -12.74
CA VAL A 121 14.12 -7.11 -11.44
C VAL A 121 13.72 -5.73 -10.96
N PHE A 122 14.62 -4.76 -11.00
CA PHE A 122 14.33 -3.39 -10.57
C PHE A 122 13.17 -2.75 -11.34
N MET A 123 13.14 -2.90 -12.67
CA MET A 123 12.06 -2.39 -13.51
C MET A 123 10.71 -3.06 -13.20
N ALA A 124 10.71 -4.34 -12.79
CA ALA A 124 9.49 -5.01 -12.35
C ALA A 124 8.89 -4.35 -11.10
N LEU A 125 9.72 -3.81 -10.21
CA LEU A 125 9.25 -3.12 -8.99
C LEU A 125 8.56 -1.80 -9.30
N VAL A 126 8.99 -1.10 -10.36
CA VAL A 126 8.46 0.21 -10.77
C VAL A 126 6.97 0.12 -11.16
N ILE A 127 6.54 -1.01 -11.74
CA ILE A 127 5.14 -1.22 -12.16
C ILE A 127 4.14 -1.06 -11.00
N SER A 128 4.57 -1.34 -9.77
CA SER A 128 3.71 -1.21 -8.59
C SER A 128 3.14 0.20 -8.42
N THR A 129 3.82 1.24 -8.90
CA THR A 129 3.34 2.63 -8.88
C THR A 129 2.08 2.81 -9.73
N SER A 130 2.15 2.42 -11.00
CA SER A 130 1.03 2.48 -11.93
C SER A 130 -0.15 1.63 -11.47
N LEU A 131 0.11 0.43 -10.92
CA LEU A 131 -0.94 -0.43 -10.37
C LEU A 131 -1.60 0.18 -9.12
N ALA A 132 -0.82 0.78 -8.22
CA ALA A 132 -1.34 1.49 -7.06
C ALA A 132 -2.22 2.69 -7.46
N GLN A 133 -1.80 3.45 -8.48
CA GLN A 133 -2.55 4.59 -9.00
C GLN A 133 -3.90 4.18 -9.62
N GLN A 134 -4.01 2.99 -10.21
CA GLN A 134 -5.30 2.45 -10.65
C GLN A 134 -6.19 1.99 -9.48
N LEU A 135 -5.58 1.45 -8.43
CA LEU A 135 -6.29 0.92 -7.26
C LEU A 135 -6.90 2.02 -6.37
N GLN A 136 -6.16 3.09 -6.13
CA GLN A 136 -6.54 4.14 -5.17
C GLN A 136 -7.90 4.81 -5.45
N PRO A 137 -8.25 5.22 -6.69
CA PRO A 137 -9.55 5.81 -6.99
C PRO A 137 -10.72 4.87 -6.68
N VAL A 138 -10.56 3.57 -6.95
CA VAL A 138 -11.59 2.55 -6.72
C VAL A 138 -11.88 2.44 -5.22
N ILE A 139 -10.84 2.33 -4.40
CA ILE A 139 -10.97 2.24 -2.94
C ILE A 139 -11.58 3.53 -2.36
N ILE A 140 -11.18 4.70 -2.86
CA ILE A 140 -11.70 5.99 -2.38
C ILE A 140 -13.20 6.13 -2.66
N ASN A 141 -13.67 5.67 -3.82
CA ASN A 141 -15.09 5.65 -4.16
C ASN A 141 -15.89 4.66 -3.29
N LEU A 142 -15.34 3.47 -3.03
CA LEU A 142 -15.98 2.50 -2.13
C LEU A 142 -16.04 3.02 -0.69
N ARG A 143 -14.99 3.70 -0.24
CA ARG A 143 -14.93 4.36 1.07
C ARG A 143 -15.95 5.50 1.16
N SER A 144 -16.07 6.34 0.15
CA SER A 144 -17.02 7.47 0.18
C SER A 144 -18.46 6.96 0.25
N LEU A 145 -18.79 5.90 -0.49
CA LEU A 145 -20.08 5.21 -0.40
C LEU A 145 -20.32 4.68 1.03
N TYR A 146 -19.32 4.03 1.63
CA TYR A 146 -19.42 3.54 3.01
C TYR A 146 -19.68 4.67 4.00
N GLU A 147 -18.91 5.76 3.94
CA GLU A 147 -19.01 6.87 4.87
C GLU A 147 -20.35 7.62 4.79
N VAL A 148 -20.88 7.82 3.58
CA VAL A 148 -22.08 8.65 3.35
C VAL A 148 -23.36 7.85 3.50
N ARG A 149 -23.40 6.57 3.10
CA ARG A 149 -24.65 5.79 3.04
C ARG A 149 -24.68 4.60 3.98
N GLU A 150 -23.64 3.77 3.98
CA GLU A 150 -23.70 2.45 4.59
C GLU A 150 -23.42 2.50 6.10
N ARG A 151 -22.54 3.41 6.53
CA ARG A 151 -22.22 3.64 7.93
C ARG A 151 -23.37 4.33 8.69
N PRO A 152 -23.98 5.43 8.21
CA PRO A 152 -25.11 6.06 8.91
C PRO A 152 -26.32 5.13 9.03
N SER A 153 -26.58 4.33 7.98
CA SER A 153 -27.65 3.33 7.96
C SER A 153 -27.34 2.06 8.76
N LYS A 154 -26.19 1.99 9.45
CA LYS A 154 -25.75 0.84 10.26
C LYS A 154 -25.83 -0.50 9.52
N MET A 155 -25.48 -0.52 8.23
CA MET A 155 -25.57 -1.75 7.42
C MET A 155 -24.51 -2.77 7.84
N TYR A 156 -23.27 -2.34 8.09
CA TYR A 156 -22.18 -3.19 8.55
C TYR A 156 -21.07 -2.40 9.26
N SER A 157 -20.22 -3.13 9.99
CA SER A 157 -19.15 -2.54 10.81
C SER A 157 -17.98 -2.03 9.97
N TRP A 158 -17.26 -1.04 10.50
CA TRP A 158 -16.11 -0.46 9.80
C TRP A 158 -14.94 -1.43 9.59
N PRO A 159 -14.63 -2.39 10.49
CA PRO A 159 -13.55 -3.33 10.23
C PRO A 159 -13.88 -4.18 9.01
N VAL A 160 -15.15 -4.58 8.86
CA VAL A 160 -15.64 -5.35 7.70
C VAL A 160 -15.44 -4.59 6.39
N ALA A 161 -15.60 -3.26 6.38
CA ALA A 161 -15.32 -2.44 5.20
C ALA A 161 -13.85 -2.54 4.78
N VAL A 162 -12.94 -2.32 5.74
CA VAL A 162 -11.49 -2.36 5.50
C VAL A 162 -11.05 -3.77 5.09
N THR A 163 -11.54 -4.81 5.76
CA THR A 163 -11.25 -6.20 5.41
C THR A 163 -11.69 -6.50 3.97
N ALA A 164 -12.86 -6.01 3.56
CA ALA A 164 -13.38 -6.24 2.22
C ALA A 164 -12.53 -5.57 1.14
N TYR A 165 -12.01 -4.35 1.40
CA TYR A 165 -11.08 -3.69 0.47
C TYR A 165 -9.78 -4.48 0.30
N LEU A 166 -9.22 -5.00 1.40
CA LEU A 166 -7.98 -5.77 1.37
C LEU A 166 -8.16 -7.14 0.69
N ILE A 167 -9.13 -7.94 1.14
CA ILE A 167 -9.34 -9.30 0.63
C ILE A 167 -9.90 -9.30 -0.79
N GLY A 168 -10.75 -8.32 -1.13
CA GLY A 168 -11.36 -8.22 -2.45
C GLY A 168 -10.36 -7.99 -3.59
N GLU A 169 -9.16 -7.49 -3.28
CA GLU A 169 -8.09 -7.28 -4.27
C GLU A 169 -7.20 -8.52 -4.48
N VAL A 170 -7.13 -9.42 -3.49
CA VAL A 170 -6.19 -10.55 -3.51
C VAL A 170 -6.34 -11.42 -4.77
N PRO A 171 -7.53 -11.93 -5.15
CA PRO A 171 -7.65 -12.83 -6.30
C PRO A 171 -7.18 -12.19 -7.61
N TRP A 172 -7.53 -10.93 -7.82
CA TRP A 172 -7.19 -10.19 -9.03
C TRP A 172 -5.70 -9.80 -9.08
N ASN A 173 -5.09 -9.53 -7.94
CA ASN A 173 -3.64 -9.33 -7.84
C ASN A 173 -2.87 -10.62 -8.12
N LEU A 174 -3.37 -11.78 -7.67
CA LEU A 174 -2.74 -13.06 -7.96
C LEU A 174 -2.78 -13.40 -9.46
N ILE A 175 -3.92 -13.17 -10.10
CA ILE A 175 -4.08 -13.35 -11.56
C ILE A 175 -3.19 -12.37 -12.32
N GLY A 176 -3.28 -11.08 -12.00
CA GLY A 176 -2.50 -10.03 -12.68
C GLY A 176 -1.00 -10.22 -12.56
N SER A 177 -0.51 -10.53 -11.35
CA SER A 177 0.92 -10.75 -11.11
C SER A 177 1.43 -12.03 -11.79
N THR A 178 0.59 -13.07 -11.93
CA THR A 178 0.94 -14.26 -12.72
C THR A 178 1.05 -13.94 -14.21
N LEU A 179 0.14 -13.10 -14.73
CA LEU A 179 0.20 -12.63 -16.12
C LEU A 179 1.39 -11.71 -16.40
N PHE A 180 1.85 -10.95 -15.41
CA PHE A 180 3.11 -10.22 -15.49
C PHE A 180 4.31 -11.17 -15.48
N TRP A 181 4.33 -12.10 -14.51
CA TRP A 181 5.45 -13.02 -14.27
C TRP A 181 5.74 -13.93 -15.47
N ALA A 182 4.72 -14.49 -16.11
CA ALA A 182 4.91 -15.46 -17.19
C ALA A 182 5.77 -14.93 -18.36
N PRO A 183 5.40 -13.85 -19.07
CA PRO A 183 6.25 -13.30 -20.13
C PRO A 183 7.58 -12.78 -19.58
N TRP A 184 7.58 -12.09 -18.44
CA TRP A 184 8.79 -11.52 -17.86
C TRP A 184 9.85 -12.60 -17.56
N PHE A 185 9.46 -13.69 -16.88
CA PHE A 185 10.37 -14.74 -16.47
C PHE A 185 10.93 -15.53 -17.67
N TRP A 186 10.06 -15.88 -18.62
CA TRP A 186 10.45 -16.72 -19.76
C TRP A 186 11.20 -15.95 -20.87
N MET A 187 10.88 -14.68 -21.12
CA MET A 187 11.60 -13.86 -22.12
C MET A 187 13.02 -13.51 -21.66
N ILE A 188 13.21 -13.24 -20.37
CA ILE A 188 14.54 -13.01 -19.80
C ILE A 188 15.35 -14.31 -19.77
N ARG A 189 14.68 -15.47 -19.73
CA ARG A 189 15.27 -16.82 -19.60
C ARG A 189 15.98 -17.03 -18.27
N PHE A 190 15.29 -16.72 -17.16
CA PHE A 190 15.79 -17.03 -15.83
C PHE A 190 15.90 -18.56 -15.59
N PRO A 191 16.73 -19.00 -14.61
CA PRO A 191 16.87 -20.42 -14.28
C PRO A 191 15.53 -21.07 -13.91
N GLY A 192 15.16 -22.14 -14.62
CA GLY A 192 13.89 -22.85 -14.45
C GLY A 192 13.81 -23.78 -13.23
N GLY A 193 12.79 -24.64 -13.21
CA GLY A 193 12.59 -25.65 -12.16
C GLY A 193 12.09 -25.07 -10.84
N GLN A 194 12.68 -25.48 -9.72
CA GLN A 194 12.30 -25.00 -8.38
C GLN A 194 12.49 -23.48 -8.22
N ARG A 195 13.48 -22.91 -8.90
CA ARG A 195 13.77 -21.46 -8.89
C ARG A 195 12.64 -20.64 -9.54
N ALA A 196 11.93 -21.21 -10.52
CA ALA A 196 10.80 -20.56 -11.18
C ALA A 196 9.60 -20.43 -10.23
N VAL A 197 9.25 -21.52 -9.52
CA VAL A 197 8.15 -21.52 -8.55
C VAL A 197 8.45 -20.58 -7.38
N PHE A 198 9.68 -20.57 -6.91
CA PHE A 198 10.13 -19.65 -5.87
C PHE A 198 10.01 -18.18 -6.31
N ASN A 199 10.48 -17.86 -7.51
CA ASN A 199 10.36 -16.52 -8.09
C ASN A 199 8.89 -16.10 -8.28
N TRP A 200 8.03 -17.00 -8.78
CA TRP A 200 6.59 -16.75 -8.89
C TRP A 200 5.98 -16.40 -7.53
N GLY A 201 6.28 -17.17 -6.48
CA GLY A 201 5.81 -16.90 -5.12
C GLY A 201 6.23 -15.54 -4.57
N LEU A 202 7.46 -15.09 -4.88
CA LEU A 202 7.93 -13.75 -4.50
C LEU A 202 7.17 -12.63 -5.20
N ILE A 203 6.87 -12.79 -6.50
CA ILE A 203 6.03 -11.85 -7.23
C ILE A 203 4.60 -11.82 -6.67
N GLN A 204 4.07 -12.96 -6.20
CA GLN A 204 2.79 -12.99 -5.48
C GLN A 204 2.85 -12.18 -4.18
N ILE A 205 3.88 -12.37 -3.35
CA ILE A 205 4.06 -11.62 -2.09
C ILE A 205 4.22 -10.12 -2.39
N PHE A 206 5.00 -9.77 -3.41
CA PHE A 206 5.14 -8.38 -3.86
C PHE A 206 3.80 -7.77 -4.25
N SER A 207 2.93 -8.54 -4.91
CA SER A 207 1.59 -8.10 -5.28
C SER A 207 0.71 -7.75 -4.07
N LEU A 208 0.85 -8.52 -2.98
CA LEU A 208 0.18 -8.25 -1.71
C LEU A 208 0.79 -7.03 -1.01
N TYR A 209 2.11 -6.88 -1.04
CA TYR A 209 2.80 -5.74 -0.45
C TYR A 209 2.32 -4.42 -1.05
N TRP A 210 2.41 -4.24 -2.36
CA TRP A 210 2.08 -2.93 -2.96
C TRP A 210 0.59 -2.62 -2.85
N SER A 211 -0.29 -3.63 -2.94
CA SER A 211 -1.74 -3.44 -2.88
C SER A 211 -2.22 -3.08 -1.47
N THR A 212 -1.68 -3.73 -0.43
CA THR A 212 -1.98 -3.39 0.96
C THR A 212 -1.43 -2.00 1.31
N PHE A 213 -0.23 -1.66 0.85
CA PHE A 213 0.36 -0.33 1.05
C PHE A 213 -0.47 0.77 0.36
N ALA A 214 -0.85 0.55 -0.91
CA ALA A 214 -1.70 1.46 -1.67
C ALA A 214 -3.08 1.64 -1.00
N THR A 215 -3.66 0.56 -0.46
CA THR A 215 -4.92 0.61 0.28
C THR A 215 -4.81 1.45 1.55
N ALA A 216 -3.73 1.30 2.33
CA ALA A 216 -3.49 2.10 3.52
C ALA A 216 -3.44 3.61 3.21
N LEU A 217 -2.76 3.99 2.13
CA LEU A 217 -2.70 5.39 1.68
C LEU A 217 -4.02 5.88 1.06
N ALA A 218 -4.77 5.02 0.37
CA ALA A 218 -6.07 5.37 -0.18
C ALA A 218 -7.07 5.72 0.94
N VAL A 219 -7.04 4.96 2.03
CA VAL A 219 -7.96 5.11 3.17
C VAL A 219 -7.80 6.45 3.91
N ILE A 220 -6.59 6.98 4.03
CA ILE A 220 -6.35 8.30 4.64
C ILE A 220 -6.72 9.44 3.68
N SER A 221 -6.40 9.29 2.39
CA SER A 221 -6.42 10.38 1.41
C SER A 221 -7.82 10.93 1.11
N PRO A 222 -8.06 12.24 1.09
CA PRO A 222 -9.38 12.80 0.82
C PRO A 222 -9.80 12.64 -0.65
N ASN A 223 -8.85 12.70 -1.57
CA ASN A 223 -9.06 12.53 -3.01
C ASN A 223 -8.00 11.59 -3.63
N PRO A 224 -8.23 11.07 -4.85
CA PRO A 224 -7.26 10.19 -5.52
C PRO A 224 -5.92 10.86 -5.85
N LEU A 225 -5.93 12.17 -6.11
CA LEU A 225 -4.71 12.93 -6.42
C LEU A 225 -3.72 12.91 -5.25
N ILE A 226 -4.18 13.22 -4.03
CA ILE A 226 -3.35 13.21 -2.83
C ILE A 226 -2.89 11.79 -2.50
N ALA A 227 -3.73 10.78 -2.74
CA ALA A 227 -3.33 9.39 -2.57
C ALA A 227 -2.15 9.01 -3.47
N SER A 228 -2.19 9.43 -4.73
CA SER A 228 -1.13 9.17 -5.71
C SER A 228 0.15 9.90 -5.32
N VAL A 229 0.07 11.16 -4.90
CA VAL A 229 1.23 11.94 -4.44
C VAL A 229 1.86 11.26 -3.23
N LEU A 230 1.08 10.93 -2.20
CA LEU A 230 1.59 10.26 -1.00
C LEU A 230 2.26 8.93 -1.34
N PHE A 231 1.62 8.10 -2.17
CA PHE A 231 2.20 6.83 -2.60
C PHE A 231 3.52 7.03 -3.35
N SER A 232 3.55 7.97 -4.29
CA SER A 232 4.75 8.27 -5.08
C SER A 232 5.89 8.80 -4.22
N THR A 233 5.59 9.63 -3.20
CA THR A 233 6.58 10.11 -2.24
C THR A 233 7.17 8.97 -1.42
N PHE A 234 6.37 8.11 -0.80
CA PHE A 234 6.93 6.98 -0.03
C PHE A 234 7.62 5.96 -0.95
N PHE A 235 7.10 5.75 -2.15
CA PHE A 235 7.72 4.89 -3.14
C PHE A 235 9.11 5.38 -3.55
N SER A 236 9.31 6.69 -3.74
CA SER A 236 10.62 7.24 -4.12
C SER A 236 11.68 6.95 -3.04
N PHE A 237 11.31 7.09 -1.77
CA PHE A 237 12.15 6.68 -0.64
C PHE A 237 12.47 5.18 -0.67
N VAL A 238 11.49 4.32 -0.90
CA VAL A 238 11.70 2.87 -0.95
C VAL A 238 12.61 2.46 -2.11
N ILE A 239 12.42 3.04 -3.31
CA ILE A 239 13.17 2.65 -4.52
C ILE A 239 14.58 3.23 -4.59
N ILE A 240 14.82 4.44 -4.09
CA ILE A 240 16.16 5.06 -4.12
C ILE A 240 17.12 4.30 -3.20
N PHE A 241 16.62 3.85 -2.05
CA PHE A 241 17.42 3.20 -1.02
C PHE A 241 17.34 1.67 -1.04
N CYS A 242 16.91 1.04 -2.14
CA CYS A 242 16.86 -0.42 -2.26
C CYS A 242 18.20 -1.09 -2.64
N GLY A 243 19.28 -0.32 -2.78
CA GLY A 243 20.63 -0.81 -3.11
C GLY A 243 20.91 -0.98 -4.61
N VAL A 244 19.92 -0.82 -5.50
CA VAL A 244 20.10 -1.01 -6.95
C VAL A 244 20.60 0.26 -7.66
N VAL A 245 19.96 1.41 -7.39
CA VAL A 245 20.33 2.69 -8.02
C VAL A 245 21.68 3.20 -7.51
N GLN A 246 21.92 3.01 -6.21
CA GLN A 246 23.16 3.32 -5.54
C GLN A 246 23.51 2.15 -4.60
N PRO A 247 24.66 1.49 -4.80
CA PRO A 247 25.16 0.48 -3.88
C PRO A 247 25.30 1.05 -2.47
N PRO A 248 25.01 0.27 -1.41
CA PRO A 248 25.06 0.76 -0.04
C PRO A 248 26.38 1.42 0.38
N PRO A 249 27.58 1.00 -0.08
CA PRO A 249 28.83 1.68 0.24
C PRO A 249 28.91 3.12 -0.26
N GLN A 250 28.17 3.46 -1.32
CA GLN A 250 28.15 4.81 -1.92
C GLN A 250 27.13 5.73 -1.25
N LEU A 251 26.23 5.18 -0.44
CA LEU A 251 25.25 5.98 0.31
C LEU A 251 25.92 6.73 1.47
N PRO A 252 25.52 7.99 1.73
CA PRO A 252 25.93 8.70 2.93
C PRO A 252 25.61 7.87 4.18
N TYR A 253 26.51 7.91 5.17
CA TYR A 253 26.42 7.07 6.38
C TYR A 253 25.03 7.12 7.04
N PHE A 254 24.44 8.32 7.15
CA PHE A 254 23.11 8.50 7.72
C PHE A 254 22.05 7.61 7.04
N TRP A 255 21.92 7.68 5.72
CA TRP A 255 20.90 6.91 4.99
C TRP A 255 21.20 5.41 4.94
N ARG A 256 22.49 5.06 4.88
CA ARG A 256 22.93 3.66 4.84
C ARG A 256 22.52 2.87 6.08
N VAL A 257 22.58 3.48 7.27
CA VAL A 257 22.39 2.76 8.54
C VAL A 257 20.92 2.39 8.80
N TRP A 258 19.97 3.25 8.44
CA TRP A 258 18.55 3.02 8.78
C TRP A 258 17.63 2.91 7.58
N MET A 259 17.87 3.67 6.50
CA MET A 259 16.93 3.74 5.38
C MET A 259 17.08 2.54 4.44
N PHE A 260 18.31 2.10 4.19
CA PHE A 260 18.60 0.88 3.43
C PHE A 260 17.93 -0.38 4.02
N PRO A 261 18.09 -0.69 5.33
CA PRO A 261 17.40 -1.83 5.93
C PRO A 261 15.90 -1.60 6.15
N LEU A 262 15.41 -0.35 6.14
CA LEU A 262 13.98 -0.06 6.23
C LEU A 262 13.25 -0.24 4.89
N SER A 263 13.96 -0.24 3.76
CA SER A 263 13.35 -0.41 2.45
C SER A 263 12.92 -1.87 2.22
N PRO A 264 11.62 -2.17 2.05
CA PRO A 264 11.16 -3.51 1.72
C PRO A 264 11.69 -4.00 0.37
N PHE A 265 12.07 -3.08 -0.53
CA PHE A 265 12.58 -3.46 -1.85
C PHE A 265 13.99 -4.04 -1.77
N THR A 266 14.79 -3.69 -0.75
CA THR A 266 16.10 -4.29 -0.52
C THR A 266 15.98 -5.81 -0.41
N TYR A 267 15.12 -6.28 0.50
CA TYR A 267 14.87 -7.72 0.73
C TYR A 267 14.25 -8.42 -0.49
N LEU A 268 13.38 -7.72 -1.23
CA LEU A 268 12.77 -8.27 -2.43
C LEU A 268 13.79 -8.44 -3.57
N VAL A 269 14.66 -7.45 -3.77
CA VAL A 269 15.75 -7.50 -4.75
C VAL A 269 16.76 -8.57 -4.36
N GLU A 270 17.18 -8.61 -3.09
CA GLU A 270 18.09 -9.63 -2.53
C GLU A 270 17.60 -11.04 -2.87
N THR A 271 16.31 -11.29 -2.64
CA THR A 271 15.72 -12.61 -2.86
C THR A 271 15.52 -12.93 -4.35
N LEU A 272 15.02 -11.98 -5.14
CA LEU A 272 14.74 -12.18 -6.58
C LEU A 272 16.03 -12.35 -7.39
N VAL A 273 17.00 -11.45 -7.18
CA VAL A 273 18.29 -11.46 -7.88
C VAL A 273 19.16 -12.59 -7.35
N GLY A 274 19.17 -12.83 -6.04
CA GLY A 274 19.85 -13.98 -5.43
C GLY A 274 19.40 -15.29 -6.07
N ASN A 275 18.09 -15.52 -6.18
CA ASN A 275 17.57 -16.72 -6.84
C ASN A 275 17.96 -16.81 -8.34
N ALA A 276 18.08 -15.67 -9.02
CA ALA A 276 18.44 -15.62 -10.43
C ALA A 276 19.94 -15.82 -10.71
N VAL A 277 20.82 -15.47 -9.76
CA VAL A 277 22.26 -15.31 -9.99
C VAL A 277 23.12 -16.31 -9.18
N THR A 278 22.61 -16.86 -8.09
CA THR A 278 23.37 -17.77 -7.22
C THR A 278 23.80 -19.06 -7.90
N GLY A 279 25.08 -19.40 -7.70
CA GLY A 279 25.73 -20.59 -8.28
C GLY A 279 25.90 -20.55 -9.80
N ILE A 280 25.77 -19.38 -10.44
CA ILE A 280 26.03 -19.21 -11.86
C ILE A 280 27.47 -18.70 -12.03
N PRO A 281 28.32 -19.39 -12.82
CA PRO A 281 29.68 -18.93 -13.09
C PRO A 281 29.66 -17.69 -13.98
N VAL A 282 30.55 -16.74 -13.72
CA VAL A 282 30.70 -15.54 -14.54
C VAL A 282 31.81 -15.76 -15.55
N ARG A 283 31.55 -15.39 -16.81
CA ARG A 283 32.49 -15.46 -17.93
C ARG A 283 32.57 -14.10 -18.59
N CYS A 284 33.61 -13.35 -18.26
CA CYS A 284 33.88 -12.05 -18.86
C CYS A 284 34.11 -12.17 -20.37
N THR A 285 33.49 -11.28 -21.14
CA THR A 285 33.83 -11.07 -22.55
C THR A 285 35.13 -10.29 -22.68
N GLN A 286 35.77 -10.30 -23.85
CA GLN A 286 37.07 -9.65 -24.05
C GLN A 286 37.05 -8.14 -23.73
N SER A 287 35.90 -7.47 -23.93
CA SER A 287 35.68 -6.07 -23.57
C SER A 287 35.47 -5.81 -22.07
N GLU A 288 35.11 -6.85 -21.31
CA GLU A 288 34.90 -6.76 -19.85
C GLU A 288 36.16 -7.10 -19.06
N LEU A 289 37.21 -7.61 -19.73
CA LEU A 289 38.47 -7.94 -19.09
C LEU A 289 39.33 -6.69 -18.90
N ASN A 290 39.85 -6.53 -17.70
CA ASN A 290 40.91 -5.57 -17.44
C ASN A 290 42.22 -6.14 -17.97
N ILE A 291 42.76 -5.51 -19.00
CA ILE A 291 43.99 -5.96 -19.66
C ILE A 291 45.19 -5.44 -18.87
N LEU A 292 46.00 -6.36 -18.37
CA LEU A 292 47.22 -6.09 -17.62
C LEU A 292 48.43 -6.62 -18.42
N GLN A 293 49.49 -5.84 -18.49
CA GLN A 293 50.76 -6.29 -19.05
C GLN A 293 51.63 -6.83 -17.90
N PRO A 294 52.00 -8.13 -17.92
CA PRO A 294 52.91 -8.67 -16.92
C PRO A 294 54.31 -8.05 -17.08
N PRO A 295 55.09 -7.94 -15.98
CA PRO A 295 56.50 -7.55 -16.04
C PRO A 295 57.31 -8.44 -16.99
N GLN A 296 58.39 -7.90 -17.58
CA GLN A 296 59.20 -8.65 -18.56
C GLN A 296 59.67 -10.00 -18.01
N GLY A 297 59.35 -11.07 -18.73
CA GLY A 297 59.77 -12.44 -18.41
C GLY A 297 58.85 -13.21 -17.44
N GLN A 298 57.75 -12.60 -16.96
CA GLN A 298 56.78 -13.30 -16.10
C GLN A 298 55.54 -13.77 -16.88
N SER A 299 55.05 -14.97 -16.56
CA SER A 299 53.74 -15.43 -17.04
C SER A 299 52.60 -14.82 -16.22
N CYS A 300 51.38 -14.84 -16.76
CA CYS A 300 50.19 -14.37 -16.04
C CYS A 300 49.98 -15.12 -14.72
N ASP A 301 50.28 -16.42 -14.67
CA ASP A 301 50.20 -17.21 -13.44
C ASP A 301 51.24 -16.78 -12.39
N GLN A 302 52.44 -16.40 -12.81
CA GLN A 302 53.47 -15.91 -11.89
C GLN A 302 53.13 -14.53 -11.34
N TYR A 303 52.54 -13.66 -12.16
CA TYR A 303 52.19 -12.30 -11.76
C TYR A 303 50.89 -12.23 -10.94
N LEU A 304 49.84 -12.93 -11.39
CA LEU A 304 48.49 -12.87 -10.79
C LEU A 304 48.14 -14.06 -9.90
N GLY A 305 48.91 -15.14 -9.90
CA GLY A 305 48.57 -16.36 -9.14
C GLY A 305 48.53 -16.19 -7.62
N GLY A 306 49.19 -15.15 -7.07
CA GLY A 306 49.06 -14.77 -5.66
C GLY A 306 47.85 -13.88 -5.36
N PHE A 307 47.30 -13.21 -6.37
CA PHE A 307 46.20 -12.25 -6.24
C PHE A 307 44.84 -12.89 -6.56
N SER A 308 44.77 -13.64 -7.67
CA SER A 308 43.57 -14.27 -8.20
C SER A 308 43.86 -15.69 -8.71
N THR A 309 42.83 -16.41 -9.17
CA THR A 309 42.92 -17.78 -9.68
C THR A 309 42.79 -17.79 -11.20
N SER A 310 43.50 -18.68 -11.89
CA SER A 310 43.39 -18.81 -13.34
C SER A 310 42.06 -19.47 -13.73
N LEU A 311 41.54 -19.09 -14.90
CA LEU A 311 40.30 -19.64 -15.42
C LEU A 311 40.34 -21.16 -15.60
N ASP A 312 41.52 -21.71 -15.93
CA ASP A 312 41.73 -23.13 -16.13
C ASP A 312 41.62 -23.90 -14.80
N THR A 313 42.13 -23.33 -13.70
CA THR A 313 41.95 -23.90 -12.35
C THR A 313 40.48 -23.88 -11.93
N LEU A 314 39.73 -22.82 -12.24
CA LEU A 314 38.28 -22.76 -11.97
C LEU A 314 37.50 -23.81 -12.78
N ASN A 315 37.85 -24.00 -14.06
CA ASN A 315 37.20 -24.99 -14.93
C ASN A 315 37.46 -26.43 -14.50
N SER A 316 38.66 -26.69 -13.96
CA SER A 316 39.07 -28.01 -13.49
C SER A 316 38.60 -28.33 -12.07
N GLY A 317 37.87 -27.42 -11.41
CA GLY A 317 37.43 -27.60 -10.02
C GLY A 317 38.58 -27.57 -9.01
N GLY A 318 39.70 -26.94 -9.39
CA GLY A 318 40.88 -26.81 -8.54
C GLY A 318 40.62 -25.94 -7.31
N ALA A 319 41.40 -26.16 -6.25
CA ALA A 319 41.29 -25.37 -5.03
C ALA A 319 41.58 -23.89 -5.32
N VAL A 320 40.64 -23.03 -4.91
CA VAL A 320 40.78 -21.57 -5.04
C VAL A 320 41.59 -21.06 -3.85
N THR A 321 42.86 -20.72 -4.08
CA THR A 321 43.78 -20.16 -3.07
C THR A 321 43.91 -18.64 -3.16
N ALA A 322 43.09 -17.98 -3.99
CA ALA A 322 43.12 -16.55 -4.26
C ALA A 322 42.67 -15.68 -3.08
N ILE A 323 43.31 -14.51 -2.95
CA ILE A 323 42.98 -13.49 -1.94
C ILE A 323 41.81 -12.61 -2.42
N ASP A 324 41.72 -12.34 -3.73
CA ASP A 324 40.68 -11.48 -4.31
C ASP A 324 39.52 -12.27 -4.94
N SER A 325 38.37 -11.59 -5.04
CA SER A 325 37.22 -12.05 -5.79
C SER A 325 37.44 -11.81 -7.28
N GLY A 326 37.67 -12.88 -8.06
CA GLY A 326 37.83 -12.77 -9.50
C GLY A 326 38.58 -13.95 -10.10
N TYR A 327 38.89 -13.85 -11.39
CA TYR A 327 39.77 -14.78 -12.08
C TYR A 327 40.57 -14.08 -13.16
N PHE A 328 41.69 -14.68 -13.58
CA PHE A 328 42.45 -14.20 -14.73
C PHE A 328 42.57 -15.26 -15.83
N GLN A 329 42.82 -14.80 -17.05
CA GLN A 329 43.09 -15.65 -18.20
C GLN A 329 44.20 -15.05 -19.07
N THR A 330 44.99 -15.90 -19.70
CA THR A 330 46.02 -15.48 -20.66
C THR A 330 45.37 -15.24 -22.03
N LEU A 331 45.55 -14.05 -22.58
CA LEU A 331 45.06 -13.67 -23.90
C LEU A 331 46.04 -14.13 -24.99
N SER A 332 45.56 -14.26 -26.23
CA SER A 332 46.36 -14.72 -27.38
C SER A 332 47.58 -13.85 -27.71
N ASN A 333 47.60 -12.61 -27.23
CA ASN A 333 48.69 -11.65 -27.39
C ASN A 333 49.70 -11.66 -26.21
N GLY A 334 49.59 -12.63 -25.30
CA GLY A 334 50.47 -12.76 -24.13
C GLY A 334 50.14 -11.80 -22.98
N GLN A 335 49.05 -11.02 -23.08
CA GLN A 335 48.57 -10.16 -22.00
C GLN A 335 47.67 -10.94 -21.03
N CYS A 336 47.54 -10.44 -19.80
CA CYS A 336 46.68 -11.04 -18.79
C CYS A 336 45.35 -10.29 -18.74
N GLY A 337 44.24 -10.99 -18.97
CA GLY A 337 42.90 -10.44 -18.78
C GLY A 337 42.36 -10.79 -17.39
N TYR A 338 42.03 -9.79 -16.59
CA TYR A 338 41.43 -9.97 -15.27
C TYR A 338 39.92 -9.70 -15.28
N CYS A 339 39.15 -10.63 -14.72
CA CYS A 339 37.70 -10.53 -14.52
C CYS A 339 37.40 -10.36 -13.03
N GLN A 340 36.62 -9.31 -12.69
CA GLN A 340 36.32 -8.92 -11.31
C GLN A 340 35.42 -9.92 -10.55
N PHE A 341 34.65 -10.75 -11.25
CA PHE A 341 33.72 -11.68 -10.60
C PHE A 341 33.92 -13.08 -11.15
N ARG A 342 34.03 -14.07 -10.26
CA ARG A 342 34.10 -15.49 -10.66
C ARG A 342 32.72 -16.15 -10.68
N ASP A 343 31.87 -15.75 -9.72
CA ASP A 343 30.53 -16.30 -9.51
C ASP A 343 29.54 -15.18 -9.25
N GLY A 344 28.27 -15.47 -9.51
CA GLY A 344 27.17 -14.57 -9.21
C GLY A 344 27.07 -14.14 -7.73
N ASP A 345 27.52 -14.97 -6.80
CA ASP A 345 27.48 -14.63 -5.36
C ASP A 345 28.49 -13.52 -5.01
N GLN A 346 29.61 -13.40 -5.73
CA GLN A 346 30.55 -12.28 -5.56
C GLN A 346 29.98 -10.97 -6.09
N PHE A 347 29.22 -11.05 -7.19
CA PHE A 347 28.48 -9.89 -7.70
C PHE A 347 27.44 -9.42 -6.69
N LEU A 348 26.68 -10.32 -6.07
CA LEU A 348 25.72 -9.97 -5.01
C LEU A 348 26.41 -9.33 -3.80
N ALA A 349 27.54 -9.89 -3.36
CA ALA A 349 28.33 -9.34 -2.26
C ALA A 349 28.82 -7.91 -2.54
N SER A 350 29.13 -7.56 -3.80
CA SER A 350 29.52 -6.19 -4.18
C SER A 350 28.41 -5.16 -3.96
N VAL A 351 27.15 -5.59 -3.96
CA VAL A 351 25.96 -4.77 -3.68
C VAL A 351 25.48 -4.96 -2.23
N GLN A 352 26.23 -5.68 -1.39
CA GLN A 352 25.86 -6.07 -0.01
C GLN A 352 24.57 -6.89 0.07
N LEU A 353 24.31 -7.73 -0.93
CA LEU A 353 23.18 -8.67 -0.95
C LEU A 353 23.71 -10.09 -0.74
N ASP A 354 22.99 -10.91 0.02
CA ASP A 354 23.38 -12.29 0.28
C ASP A 354 22.23 -13.27 -0.02
N ALA A 355 22.46 -14.16 -0.98
CA ALA A 355 21.47 -15.16 -1.37
C ALA A 355 21.20 -16.24 -0.30
N SER A 356 22.05 -16.35 0.72
CA SER A 356 21.81 -17.25 1.86
C SER A 356 20.62 -16.80 2.71
N LEU A 357 20.33 -15.49 2.71
CA LEU A 357 19.32 -14.87 3.56
C LEU A 357 17.91 -14.86 2.95
N ARG A 358 17.74 -15.48 1.78
CA ARG A 358 16.49 -15.54 1.00
C ARG A 358 15.22 -15.89 1.81
N TYR A 359 15.33 -16.77 2.82
CA TYR A 359 14.17 -17.18 3.63
C TYR A 359 13.85 -16.19 4.76
N ARG A 360 14.88 -15.54 5.32
CA ARG A 360 14.70 -14.43 6.28
C ARG A 360 13.95 -13.29 5.59
N ASP A 361 14.35 -12.96 4.37
CA ASP A 361 13.82 -11.85 3.59
C ASP A 361 12.35 -12.04 3.24
N ILE A 362 11.94 -13.27 2.92
CA ILE A 362 10.51 -13.61 2.76
C ILE A 362 9.72 -13.32 4.04
N GLY A 363 10.27 -13.70 5.21
CA GLY A 363 9.64 -13.43 6.51
C GLY A 363 9.48 -11.92 6.76
N ILE A 364 10.50 -11.13 6.42
CA ILE A 364 10.48 -9.67 6.53
C ILE A 364 9.42 -9.08 5.58
N LEU A 365 9.34 -9.53 4.34
CA LEU A 365 8.34 -9.07 3.37
C LEU A 365 6.91 -9.36 3.84
N LEU A 366 6.67 -10.55 4.40
CA LEU A 366 5.36 -10.89 4.99
C LEU A 366 5.05 -10.01 6.21
N ALA A 367 6.05 -9.69 7.03
CA ALA A 367 5.88 -8.74 8.14
C ALA A 367 5.48 -7.34 7.64
N TYR A 368 6.04 -6.86 6.51
CA TYR A 368 5.59 -5.62 5.87
C TYR A 368 4.13 -5.69 5.38
N VAL A 369 3.69 -6.83 4.82
CA VAL A 369 2.28 -7.01 4.43
C VAL A 369 1.37 -6.92 5.65
N ILE A 370 1.71 -7.60 6.74
CA ILE A 370 0.94 -7.55 8.00
C ILE A 370 0.94 -6.12 8.58
N PHE A 371 2.09 -5.46 8.56
CA PHE A 371 2.22 -4.06 8.97
C PHE A 371 1.33 -3.14 8.15
N ASN A 372 1.31 -3.28 6.82
CA ASN A 372 0.46 -2.50 5.93
C ASN A 372 -1.03 -2.73 6.19
N VAL A 373 -1.43 -3.98 6.49
CA VAL A 373 -2.79 -4.30 6.90
C VAL A 373 -3.13 -3.58 8.20
N PHE A 374 -2.30 -3.70 9.24
CA PHE A 374 -2.51 -3.00 10.51
C PHE A 374 -2.55 -1.48 10.34
N LEU A 375 -1.67 -0.93 9.49
CA LEU A 375 -1.64 0.47 9.13
C LEU A 375 -2.95 0.90 8.47
N ALA A 376 -3.51 0.11 7.55
CA ALA A 376 -4.79 0.41 6.93
C ALA A 376 -5.95 0.47 7.95
N TYR A 377 -6.03 -0.47 8.89
CA TYR A 377 -7.04 -0.42 9.97
C TYR A 377 -6.83 0.79 10.88
N SER A 378 -5.59 1.05 11.30
CA SER A 378 -5.24 2.14 12.22
C SER A 378 -5.54 3.50 11.60
N LEU A 379 -5.13 3.72 10.34
CA LEU A 379 -5.40 4.95 9.61
C LEU A 379 -6.91 5.13 9.34
N PHE A 380 -7.63 4.06 9.01
CA PHE A 380 -9.09 4.13 8.86
C PHE A 380 -9.75 4.59 10.15
N PHE A 381 -9.38 3.96 11.27
CA PHE A 381 -9.94 4.28 12.58
C PHE A 381 -9.66 5.72 12.98
N LEU A 382 -8.39 6.15 12.93
CA LEU A 382 -7.99 7.49 13.35
C LEU A 382 -8.68 8.57 12.51
N PHE A 383 -8.51 8.53 11.18
CA PHE A 383 -8.94 9.63 10.32
C PHE A 383 -10.43 9.62 10.00
N ARG A 384 -11.09 8.46 9.94
CA ARG A 384 -12.48 8.36 9.48
C ARG A 384 -13.48 8.13 10.59
N ILE A 385 -13.06 7.55 11.72
CA ILE A 385 -13.95 7.22 12.84
C ILE A 385 -13.72 8.16 14.01
N GLY A 386 -12.47 8.23 14.50
CA GLY A 386 -12.09 8.96 15.72
C GLY A 386 -12.35 10.46 15.64
N PHE A 387 -11.89 11.12 14.56
CA PHE A 387 -11.98 12.58 14.47
C PHE A 387 -13.41 13.13 14.28
N LYS A 388 -14.34 12.37 13.67
CA LYS A 388 -15.73 12.84 13.50
C LYS A 388 -16.57 12.77 14.78
N SER A 389 -16.17 11.99 15.79
CA SER A 389 -16.94 11.88 17.04
C SER A 389 -16.71 13.05 18.00
N SER A 390 -15.63 13.83 17.84
CA SER A 390 -15.28 14.90 18.79
C SER A 390 -16.04 16.22 18.55
N LYS A 391 -16.75 16.37 17.41
CA LYS A 391 -17.49 17.60 17.07
C LYS A 391 -19.01 17.46 17.11
N ALA A 392 -19.55 16.33 17.55
CA ALA A 392 -20.98 16.24 17.86
C ALA A 392 -21.21 16.90 19.24
N PRO A 393 -21.98 18.00 19.33
CA PRO A 393 -22.39 18.49 20.63
C PRO A 393 -23.15 17.36 21.33
N LYS A 394 -22.63 16.92 22.48
CA LYS A 394 -23.36 16.02 23.37
C LYS A 394 -24.63 16.75 23.81
N VAL A 395 -25.73 16.54 23.10
CA VAL A 395 -27.06 16.85 23.65
C VAL A 395 -27.25 15.86 24.80
N LYS A 396 -26.84 16.28 25.99
CA LYS A 396 -27.18 15.61 27.25
C LYS A 396 -28.68 15.83 27.45
N GLY A 397 -29.49 14.93 26.90
CA GLY A 397 -30.85 14.74 27.37
C GLY A 397 -30.81 14.23 28.81
N LYS A 398 -30.73 15.14 29.79
CA LYS A 398 -31.17 14.83 31.15
C LYS A 398 -32.68 14.82 31.11
N VAL A 399 -33.28 13.64 31.01
CA VAL A 399 -34.67 13.43 31.44
C VAL A 399 -34.64 13.49 32.97
N GLY A 400 -34.60 14.71 33.49
CA GLY A 400 -34.87 14.99 34.90
C GLY A 400 -36.26 15.56 34.97
N ALA A 401 -37.20 14.80 35.51
CA ALA A 401 -38.50 15.31 35.92
C ALA A 401 -38.26 16.43 36.94
N ALA A 402 -38.51 17.67 36.54
CA ALA A 402 -38.62 18.80 37.45
C ALA A 402 -40.04 19.36 37.32
N PRO A 403 -40.80 19.49 38.41
CA PRO A 403 -42.14 20.04 38.38
C PRO A 403 -42.06 21.53 38.03
N ILE A 404 -42.85 21.93 37.03
CA ILE A 404 -43.01 23.33 36.63
C ILE A 404 -43.85 24.01 37.71
N SER A 405 -43.23 24.79 38.59
CA SER A 405 -43.97 25.74 39.44
C SER A 405 -44.14 27.05 38.68
N ALA A 406 -45.40 27.45 38.50
CA ALA A 406 -45.79 28.76 38.04
C ALA A 406 -45.45 29.82 39.10
N THR A 407 -44.70 30.85 38.73
CA THR A 407 -44.80 32.22 39.26
C THR A 407 -43.99 33.15 38.34
N GLY A 408 -44.66 34.13 37.75
CA GLY A 408 -44.06 35.09 36.83
C GLY A 408 -43.34 36.25 37.52
N GLN A 409 -42.60 37.02 36.73
CA GLN A 409 -42.70 38.48 36.64
C GLN A 409 -41.73 39.01 35.58
N ASP A 410 -42.21 40.04 34.89
CA ASP A 410 -41.59 40.75 33.77
C ASP A 410 -40.20 41.31 34.08
N HIS A 411 -39.34 41.38 33.05
CA HIS A 411 -38.59 42.59 32.74
C HIS A 411 -38.06 42.53 31.29
N VAL A 412 -38.69 43.35 30.45
CA VAL A 412 -38.21 43.76 29.12
C VAL A 412 -36.96 44.61 29.30
N LYS A 413 -35.85 44.25 28.62
CA LYS A 413 -34.77 45.19 28.29
C LYS A 413 -34.62 45.24 26.77
N GLU A 414 -34.97 46.42 26.28
CA GLU A 414 -34.68 46.97 24.95
C GLU A 414 -33.16 46.99 24.70
N GLU A 415 -32.72 46.45 23.56
CA GLU A 415 -31.39 46.73 23.00
C GLU A 415 -31.58 47.23 21.57
N THR A 416 -31.27 48.51 21.38
CA THR A 416 -31.26 49.23 20.11
C THR A 416 -30.04 48.86 19.26
N PRO A 417 -30.13 48.86 17.92
CA PRO A 417 -29.03 48.51 17.04
C PRO A 417 -28.10 49.70 16.77
N ASP A 418 -26.80 49.48 16.94
CA ASP A 418 -25.76 50.44 16.57
C ASP A 418 -25.56 50.49 15.04
N LYS A 419 -25.53 51.71 14.51
CA LYS A 419 -25.28 52.05 13.10
C LYS A 419 -24.08 53.00 13.03
N ARG A 420 -22.99 52.56 12.39
CA ARG A 420 -21.93 53.30 11.64
C ARG A 420 -20.66 52.43 11.62
N ALA A 421 -19.79 52.35 10.61
CA ALA A 421 -19.59 52.97 9.29
C ALA A 421 -18.68 51.96 8.51
N VAL A 422 -18.89 51.66 7.22
CA VAL A 422 -18.26 52.30 6.03
C VAL A 422 -16.76 52.60 6.19
N GLU A 423 -15.92 51.81 5.50
CA GLU A 423 -14.70 52.16 4.73
C GLU A 423 -14.05 50.83 4.27
N SER A 424 -14.19 50.38 3.02
CA SER A 424 -13.34 50.67 1.84
C SER A 424 -11.84 50.43 2.05
N GLN A 425 -11.35 49.25 1.67
CA GLN A 425 -10.24 49.04 0.72
C GLN A 425 -10.21 47.58 0.24
#